data_AF-A0A1B9JVU9-F1
#
_entry.id   AF-A0A1B9JVU9-F1
#
_cell.length_a   1.000
_cell.length_b   1.000
_cell.length_c   1.000
_cell.angle_alpha   90.00
_cell.angle_beta   90.00
_cell.angle_gamma   90.00
#
_symmetry.space_group_name_H-M   'P 1'
#
loop_
_entity.id
_entity.type
_entity.pdbx_description
1 polymer ?
#
loop_
_entity_poly.entity_id
_entity_poly.type
_entity_poly.pdbx_seq_one_letter_code
_entity_poly.pdbx_strand_id
1 'polypeptide(L)' 'MDSSDFPLDSNDFLAKQVKKNGWIETLDEVTIEDLVENAKEQLGKLLLTDLFRAFVFYYKNDAFLQF' A
#
# COMPACT_ATOMS: atom_id res chain seq x y z
N MET A 1 15.26 10.18 -1.26
CA MET A 1 15.33 9.66 0.10
C MET A 1 13.95 9.21 0.49
N ASP A 2 13.50 8.15 -0.19
CA ASP A 2 12.33 7.35 0.19
C ASP A 2 12.80 5.99 0.73
N SER A 3 11.89 5.07 0.97
CA SER A 3 12.21 3.73 1.51
C SER A 3 13.13 2.90 0.60
N SER A 4 13.17 3.17 -0.71
CA SER A 4 14.02 2.44 -1.67
C SER A 4 15.52 2.76 -1.55
N ASP A 5 15.85 3.90 -0.92
CA ASP A 5 17.23 4.32 -0.67
C ASP A 5 17.87 3.61 0.55
N PHE A 6 17.12 2.75 1.26
CA PHE A 6 17.52 2.15 2.55
C PHE A 6 17.38 0.61 2.55
N PRO A 7 18.11 -0.10 3.43
CA PRO A 7 17.92 -1.55 3.62
C PRO A 7 16.45 -1.89 3.92
N LEU A 8 15.96 -3.05 3.44
CA LEU A 8 14.56 -3.49 3.59
C LEU A 8 14.03 -3.47 5.04
N ASP A 9 14.91 -3.63 6.02
CA ASP A 9 14.57 -3.66 7.44
C ASP A 9 14.89 -2.33 8.17
N SER A 10 15.28 -1.30 7.41
CA SER A 10 15.67 -0.01 7.96
C SER A 10 14.47 0.90 8.09
N ASN A 11 14.36 1.54 9.24
CA ASN A 11 13.35 2.56 9.50
C ASN A 11 13.98 3.96 9.50
N ASP A 12 15.21 4.11 9.01
CA ASP A 12 16.01 5.34 9.19
C ASP A 12 15.57 6.50 8.31
N PHE A 13 14.84 6.22 7.23
CA PHE A 13 14.13 7.22 6.44
C PHE A 13 12.89 7.78 7.14
N LEU A 14 12.38 7.10 8.18
CA LEU A 14 11.14 7.51 8.85
C LEU A 14 11.40 8.65 9.84
N ALA A 15 10.55 9.68 9.76
CA ALA A 15 10.57 10.78 10.72
C ALA A 15 10.37 10.25 12.17
N LYS A 16 11.00 10.91 13.15
CA LYS A 16 10.94 10.49 14.57
C LYS A 16 9.51 10.29 15.09
N GLN A 17 8.55 11.07 14.58
CA GLN A 17 7.15 10.96 14.95
C GLN A 17 6.49 9.65 14.47
N VAL A 18 6.89 9.15 13.30
CA VAL A 18 6.43 7.87 12.76
C VAL A 18 6.84 6.73 13.70
N LYS A 19 8.13 6.72 14.12
CA LYS A 19 8.67 5.77 15.09
C LYS A 19 7.97 5.88 16.46
N LYS A 20 7.75 7.10 16.95
CA LYS A 20 7.14 7.34 18.27
C LYS A 20 5.68 6.90 18.34
N ASN A 21 4.92 7.09 17.27
CA ASN A 21 3.48 6.84 17.24
C ASN A 21 3.12 5.46 16.68
N GLY A 22 4.11 4.65 16.30
CA GLY A 22 3.89 3.32 15.71
C GLY A 22 3.14 3.38 14.37
N TRP A 23 3.34 4.45 13.61
CA TRP A 23 2.73 4.57 12.28
C TRP A 23 3.41 3.61 11.32
N ILE A 24 2.60 2.93 10.51
CA ILE A 24 3.05 1.98 9.50
C ILE A 24 2.87 2.66 8.14
N GLU A 25 3.90 2.59 7.31
CA GLU A 25 3.82 3.04 5.92
C GLU A 25 2.75 2.21 5.19
N THR A 26 1.78 2.89 4.59
CA THR A 26 0.76 2.27 3.74
C THR A 26 1.13 2.43 2.28
N LEU A 27 0.25 2.01 1.37
CA LEU A 27 0.41 2.28 -0.06
C LEU A 27 0.55 3.79 -0.32
N ASP A 28 1.47 4.16 -1.21
CA ASP A 28 1.58 5.53 -1.73
C ASP A 28 0.42 5.85 -2.68
N GLU A 29 0.26 7.12 -2.99
CA GLU A 29 -0.84 7.63 -3.82
C GLU A 29 -0.88 6.97 -5.20
N VAL A 30 0.27 6.80 -5.85
CA VAL A 30 0.36 6.21 -7.20
C VAL A 30 -0.07 4.74 -7.15
N THR A 31 0.40 4.00 -6.16
CA THR A 31 0.00 2.59 -5.97
C THR A 31 -1.50 2.46 -5.68
N ILE A 32 -2.10 3.40 -4.94
CA ILE A 32 -3.55 3.41 -4.71
C ILE A 32 -4.31 3.69 -6.01
N GLU A 33 -3.86 4.65 -6.82
CA GLU A 33 -4.49 5.00 -8.09
C GLU A 33 -4.46 3.83 -9.09
N ASP A 34 -3.32 3.15 -9.22
CA ASP A 34 -3.17 1.98 -10.09
C ASP A 34 -4.11 0.84 -9.68
N LEU A 35 -4.24 0.60 -8.37
CA LEU A 35 -5.12 -0.44 -7.83
C LEU A 35 -6.59 -0.11 -8.13
N VAL A 36 -6.97 1.16 -8.05
CA VAL A 36 -8.31 1.65 -8.38
C VAL A 36 -8.61 1.53 -9.88
N GLU A 37 -7.68 1.94 -10.76
CA GLU A 37 -7.80 1.81 -12.21
C GLU A 37 -7.98 0.35 -12.64
N ASN A 38 -7.07 -0.53 -12.20
CA ASN A 38 -7.16 -1.97 -12.49
C ASN A 38 -8.48 -2.58 -12.00
N ALA A 39 -8.96 -2.18 -10.82
CA ALA A 39 -10.23 -2.67 -10.30
C ALA A 39 -11.44 -2.17 -11.13
N LYS A 40 -11.41 -0.92 -11.62
CA LYS A 40 -12.44 -0.39 -12.53
C LYS A 40 -12.48 -1.16 -13.84
N GLU A 41 -11.32 -1.45 -14.44
CA GLU A 41 -11.20 -2.22 -15.68
C GLU A 41 -11.79 -3.62 -15.56
N GLN A 42 -11.60 -4.27 -14.40
CA GLN A 42 -12.07 -5.65 -14.18
C GLN A 42 -13.55 -5.75 -13.83
N LEU A 43 -14.12 -4.79 -13.09
CA LEU A 43 -15.45 -4.94 -12.49
C LEU A 43 -16.55 -4.11 -13.17
N GLY A 44 -16.21 -3.14 -14.03
CA GLY A 44 -17.17 -2.31 -14.78
C GLY A 44 -18.00 -1.33 -13.92
N LYS A 45 -18.41 -1.74 -12.71
CA LYS A 45 -18.98 -0.91 -11.66
C LYS A 45 -18.32 -1.27 -10.33
N LEU A 46 -17.34 -0.46 -9.95
CA LEU A 46 -16.54 -0.69 -8.76
C LEU A 46 -17.24 -0.09 -7.52
N LEU A 47 -17.52 -0.92 -6.51
CA LEU A 47 -17.99 -0.43 -5.22
C LEU A 47 -16.80 -0.30 -4.25
N LEU A 48 -16.89 0.64 -3.32
CA LEU A 48 -15.89 0.81 -2.26
C LEU A 48 -15.66 -0.50 -1.47
N THR A 49 -16.71 -1.31 -1.31
CA THR A 49 -16.63 -2.62 -0.66
C THR A 49 -15.76 -3.62 -1.41
N ASP A 50 -15.66 -3.51 -2.73
CA ASP A 50 -14.84 -4.41 -3.55
C ASP A 50 -13.36 -4.04 -3.46
N LEU A 51 -13.05 -2.75 -3.46
CA LEU A 51 -11.71 -2.24 -3.15
C LEU A 51 -11.24 -2.67 -1.75
N PHE A 52 -12.11 -2.52 -0.74
CA PHE A 52 -11.79 -2.93 0.61
C PHE A 52 -11.55 -4.45 0.73
N ARG A 53 -12.34 -5.27 0.02
CA ARG A 53 -12.14 -6.73 -0.04
C ARG A 53 -10.81 -7.09 -0.72
N ALA A 54 -10.48 -6.42 -1.81
CA ALA A 54 -9.20 -6.62 -2.50
C ALA A 54 -8.02 -6.26 -1.58
N PHE A 55 -8.06 -5.10 -0.93
CA PHE A 55 -7.05 -4.69 0.05
C PHE A 55 -6.88 -5.73 1.18
N VAL A 56 -7.97 -6.19 1.78
CA VAL A 56 -7.94 -7.21 2.85
C VAL A 56 -7.35 -8.53 2.34
N PHE A 57 -7.66 -8.91 1.10
CA PHE A 57 -7.10 -10.11 0.48
C PHE A 57 -5.59 -9.98 0.30
N TYR A 58 -5.11 -8.86 -0.26
CA TYR A 58 -3.69 -8.61 -0.46
C TYR A 58 -2.91 -8.59 0.86
N TYR A 59 -3.45 -7.90 1.87
CA TYR A 59 -2.86 -7.85 3.21
C TYR A 59 -2.77 -9.24 3.88
N LYS A 60 -3.83 -10.05 3.79
CA LYS A 60 -3.85 -11.39 4.41
C LYS A 60 -2.93 -12.40 3.74
N ASN A 61 -2.73 -12.26 2.43
CA ASN A 61 -1.96 -13.22 1.64
C ASN A 61 -0.53 -12.76 1.35
N ASP A 62 -0.11 -11.63 1.95
CA ASP A 62 1.19 -11.00 1.69
C ASP A 62 1.47 -10.88 0.17
N ALA A 63 0.42 -10.54 -0.57
CA ALA A 63 0.41 -10.62 -2.04
C ALA A 63 0.64 -9.24 -2.68
N PHE A 64 1.22 -8.30 -1.94
CA PHE A 64 1.62 -7.02 -2.53
C PHE A 64 2.64 -7.29 -3.64
N LEU A 65 2.42 -6.69 -4.81
CA LEU A 65 3.36 -6.78 -5.93
C LEU A 65 4.71 -6.22 -5.47
N GLN A 66 5.69 -7.09 -5.30
CA GLN A 66 7.08 -6.68 -5.16
C GLN A 66 7.57 -6.23 -6.54
N PHE A 67 7.84 -4.93 -6.69
CA PHE A 67 8.51 -4.36 -7.86
C PHE A 67 10.03 -4.44 -7.70
#